data_AF-A0A0F4V6D8-F1
#
_entry.id   AF-A0A0F4V6D8-F1
#
_cell.length_a   1.000
_cell.length_b   1.000
_cell.length_c   1.000
_cell.angle_alpha   90.00
_cell.angle_beta   90.00
_cell.angle_gamma   90.00
#
_symmetry.space_group_name_H-M   'P 1'
#
loop_
_entity.id
_entity.type
_entity.pdbx_description
1 polymer ?
#
loop_
_entity_poly.entity_id
_entity_poly.type
_entity_poly.pdbx_seq_one_letter_code
_entity_poly.pdbx_strand_id
1 'polypeptide(L)'
;MSTFSKRLKEARKARGFSQERLGIDAGIEPASASARMNQYEKGVHQPGESTVQQIAAVLNLPPAYFYCEDDEMAHLLQCFHCLKKDDRNQVLDLAERLAFSQ
;
A
#
# COMPACT_ATOMS: atom_id res chain seq x y z
N MET A 1 8.64 -2.67 14.66
CA MET A 1 7.71 -2.90 13.53
C MET A 1 8.07 -1.89 12.46
N SER A 2 8.40 -2.31 11.23
CA SER A 2 8.76 -1.37 10.17
C SER A 2 7.52 -0.65 9.61
N THR A 3 7.73 0.46 8.90
CA THR A 3 6.68 1.19 8.16
C THR A 3 5.91 0.26 7.23
N PHE A 4 6.63 -0.59 6.50
CA PHE A 4 6.05 -1.64 5.67
C PHE A 4 5.14 -2.58 6.46
N SER A 5 5.61 -3.06 7.60
CA SER A 5 4.85 -3.99 8.46
C SER A 5 3.53 -3.36 8.94
N LYS A 6 3.59 -2.08 9.37
CA LYS A 6 2.41 -1.30 9.80
C LYS A 6 1.42 -1.17 8.65
N ARG A 7 1.86 -0.61 7.52
CA ARG A 7 1.05 -0.28 6.35
C ARG A 7 0.43 -1.52 5.71
N LEU A 8 1.19 -2.61 5.60
CA LEU A 8 0.68 -3.90 5.09
C LEU A 8 -0.51 -4.38 5.92
N LYS A 9 -0.35 -4.40 7.24
CA LYS A 9 -1.39 -4.88 8.16
C LYS A 9 -2.63 -3.99 8.14
N GLU A 10 -2.44 -2.67 8.10
CA GLU A 10 -3.52 -1.69 7.99
C GLU A 10 -4.31 -1.88 6.69
N ALA A 11 -3.63 -1.85 5.55
CA ALA A 11 -4.25 -2.01 4.24
C ALA A 11 -4.97 -3.35 4.08
N ARG A 12 -4.33 -4.45 4.51
CA ARG A 12 -4.93 -5.79 4.45
C ARG A 12 -6.23 -5.84 5.26
N LYS A 13 -6.22 -5.34 6.50
CA LYS A 13 -7.40 -5.32 7.36
C LYS A 13 -8.49 -4.42 6.80
N ALA A 14 -8.15 -3.23 6.32
CA ALA A 14 -9.09 -2.29 5.73
C ALA A 14 -9.81 -2.88 4.50
N ARG A 15 -9.14 -3.74 3.73
CA ARG A 15 -9.70 -4.44 2.57
C ARG A 15 -10.32 -5.80 2.90
N GLY A 16 -10.34 -6.22 4.17
CA GLY A 16 -10.98 -7.46 4.61
C GLY A 16 -10.26 -8.76 4.21
N PHE A 17 -8.96 -8.69 3.90
CA PHE A 17 -8.18 -9.87 3.50
C PHE A 17 -7.65 -10.65 4.72
N SER A 18 -7.67 -11.98 4.65
CA SER A 18 -6.83 -12.82 5.52
C SER A 18 -5.37 -12.76 5.05
N GLN A 19 -4.42 -13.11 5.92
CA GLN A 19 -3.00 -13.20 5.55
C GLN A 19 -2.80 -14.22 4.42
N GLU A 20 -3.44 -15.39 4.53
CA GLU A 20 -3.42 -16.42 3.50
C GLU A 20 -3.95 -15.94 2.16
N ARG A 21 -5.15 -15.34 2.14
CA ARG A 21 -5.78 -14.86 0.91
C ARG A 21 -4.91 -13.80 0.21
N LEU A 22 -4.40 -12.82 0.97
CA LEU A 22 -3.52 -11.80 0.39
C LEU A 22 -2.24 -12.43 -0.17
N GLY A 23 -1.66 -13.41 0.52
CA GLY A 23 -0.48 -14.11 0.03
C GLY A 23 -0.72 -14.85 -1.29
N ILE A 24 -1.81 -15.62 -1.35
CA ILE A 24 -2.18 -16.36 -2.56
C ILE A 24 -2.45 -15.41 -3.73
N ASP A 25 -3.26 -14.38 -3.51
CA ASP A 25 -3.63 -13.41 -4.55
C ASP A 25 -2.41 -12.60 -5.02
N ALA A 26 -1.39 -12.42 -4.16
CA ALA A 26 -0.11 -11.81 -4.51
C ALA A 26 0.89 -12.78 -5.15
N GLY A 27 0.50 -14.02 -5.48
CA GLY A 27 1.33 -15.01 -6.16
C GLY A 27 2.27 -15.81 -5.25
N ILE A 28 2.03 -15.84 -3.94
CA ILE A 28 2.75 -16.72 -3.02
C ILE A 28 2.10 -18.10 -3.01
N GLU A 29 2.92 -19.15 -3.10
CA GLU A 29 2.48 -20.55 -2.98
C GLU A 29 1.56 -20.77 -1.76
N PRO A 30 0.36 -21.36 -1.93
CA PRO A 30 -0.64 -21.48 -0.87
C PRO A 30 -0.12 -22.07 0.45
N ALA A 31 0.73 -23.10 0.36
CA ALA A 31 1.32 -23.77 1.52
C ALA A 31 2.18 -22.84 2.40
N SER A 32 2.65 -21.70 1.87
CA SER A 32 3.51 -20.74 2.58
C SER A 32 2.89 -19.34 2.71
N ALA A 33 1.75 -19.08 2.08
CA ALA A 33 1.15 -17.75 1.95
C ALA A 33 0.87 -17.09 3.32
N SER A 34 0.18 -17.78 4.21
CA SER A 34 -0.13 -17.28 5.55
C SER A 34 1.13 -17.00 6.38
N ALA A 35 2.09 -17.93 6.37
CA ALA A 35 3.33 -17.80 7.13
C ALA A 35 4.18 -16.62 6.64
N ARG A 36 4.33 -16.44 5.32
CA ARG A 36 5.09 -15.33 4.73
C ARG A 36 4.44 -13.98 5.02
N MET A 37 3.13 -13.84 4.83
CA MET A 37 2.43 -12.60 5.15
C MET A 37 2.54 -12.24 6.64
N ASN A 38 2.45 -13.23 7.53
CA ASN A 38 2.67 -13.00 8.96
C ASN A 38 4.11 -12.56 9.28
N GLN A 39 5.12 -13.13 8.63
CA GLN A 39 6.51 -12.70 8.80
C GLN A 39 6.72 -11.25 8.33
N TYR A 40 6.08 -10.86 7.22
CA TYR A 40 6.10 -9.48 6.72
C TYR A 40 5.40 -8.51 7.68
N GLU A 41 4.22 -8.86 8.19
CA GLU A 41 3.48 -8.02 9.15
C GLU A 41 4.15 -7.89 10.52
N LYS A 42 4.98 -8.87 10.90
CA LYS A 42 5.81 -8.81 12.12
C LYS A 42 7.15 -8.10 11.88
N GLY A 43 7.51 -7.84 10.62
CA GLY A 43 8.81 -7.28 10.25
C GLY A 43 9.99 -8.25 10.44
N VAL A 44 9.72 -9.55 10.47
CA VAL A 44 10.75 -10.60 10.56
C VAL A 44 11.49 -10.72 9.23
N HIS A 45 10.76 -10.61 8.13
CA HIS A 45 11.31 -10.56 6.78
C HIS A 45 10.73 -9.37 6.03
N GLN A 46 11.52 -8.86 5.08
CA GLN A 46 11.07 -7.83 4.16
C GLN A 46 10.85 -8.47 2.77
N PRO A 47 9.69 -8.26 2.15
CA PRO A 47 9.48 -8.71 0.78
C PRO A 47 10.41 -7.96 -0.19
N GLY A 48 10.78 -8.64 -1.28
CA GLY A 48 11.43 -7.98 -2.40
C GLY A 48 10.46 -7.08 -3.16
N GLU A 49 10.99 -6.21 -4.01
CA GLU A 49 10.22 -5.21 -4.76
C GLU A 49 9.07 -5.83 -5.58
N SER A 50 9.32 -6.95 -6.26
CA SER A 50 8.29 -7.64 -7.05
C SER A 50 7.10 -8.09 -6.20
N THR A 51 7.36 -8.67 -5.03
CA THR A 51 6.30 -9.07 -4.08
C THR A 51 5.55 -7.85 -3.55
N VAL A 52 6.22 -6.73 -3.31
CA VAL A 52 5.55 -5.48 -2.91
C VAL A 52 4.64 -4.97 -4.00
N GLN A 53 5.08 -4.98 -5.26
CA GLN A 53 4.25 -4.60 -6.41
C GLN A 53 3.02 -5.52 -6.55
N GLN A 54 3.18 -6.82 -6.36
CA GLN A 54 2.07 -7.79 -6.39
C GLN A 54 1.06 -7.54 -5.26
N ILE A 55 1.53 -7.35 -4.02
CA ILE A 55 0.68 -6.99 -2.87
C ILE A 55 -0.06 -5.67 -3.13
N ALA A 56 0.64 -4.67 -3.65
CA ALA A 56 0.09 -3.36 -3.97
C ALA A 56 -1.05 -3.45 -5.00
N ALA A 57 -0.86 -4.26 -6.04
CA ALA A 57 -1.86 -4.52 -7.06
C ALA A 57 -3.13 -5.19 -6.46
N VAL A 58 -2.97 -6.24 -5.63
CA VAL A 58 -4.09 -6.92 -4.97
C VAL A 58 -4.88 -5.98 -4.07
N LEU A 59 -4.17 -5.16 -3.30
CA LEU A 59 -4.80 -4.20 -2.38
C LEU A 59 -5.29 -2.93 -3.08
N ASN A 60 -5.07 -2.79 -4.39
CA ASN A 60 -5.32 -1.58 -5.18
C ASN A 60 -4.80 -0.32 -4.47
N LEU A 61 -3.48 -0.30 -4.24
CA LEU A 61 -2.73 0.79 -3.62
C LEU A 61 -1.43 1.04 -4.41
N PRO A 62 -0.86 2.25 -4.36
CA PRO A 62 0.45 2.50 -4.94
C PRO A 62 1.56 1.87 -4.06
N PRO A 63 2.65 1.30 -4.62
CA PRO A 63 3.74 0.72 -3.82
C PRO A 63 4.35 1.69 -2.78
N ALA A 64 4.37 2.98 -3.09
CA ALA A 64 4.84 4.04 -2.19
C ALA A 64 4.07 4.07 -0.86
N TYR A 65 2.79 3.66 -0.83
CA TYR A 65 1.97 3.60 0.38
C TYR A 65 2.64 2.78 1.49
N PHE A 66 3.30 1.66 1.14
CA PHE A 66 3.90 0.76 2.13
C PHE A 66 5.16 1.33 2.78
N TYR A 67 5.71 2.42 2.25
CA TYR A 67 6.93 3.05 2.78
C TYR A 67 6.66 4.47 3.31
N CYS A 68 5.41 4.93 3.28
CA CYS A 68 5.02 6.25 3.74
C CYS A 68 4.74 6.23 5.26
N GLU A 69 5.59 6.88 6.06
CA GLU A 69 5.44 6.94 7.52
C GLU A 69 4.31 7.86 7.97
N ASP A 70 4.14 8.97 7.25
CA ASP A 70 3.13 9.97 7.53
C ASP A 70 1.73 9.48 7.15
N ASP A 71 0.79 9.54 8.09
CA ASP A 71 -0.56 8.98 7.92
C ASP A 71 -1.40 9.83 6.94
N GLU A 72 -1.22 11.15 6.92
CA GLU A 72 -1.94 12.05 6.00
C GLU A 72 -1.45 11.86 4.57
N MET A 73 -0.14 11.75 4.36
CA MET A 73 0.48 11.49 3.07
C MET A 73 0.14 10.08 2.56
N ALA A 74 0.11 9.07 3.43
CA ALA A 74 -0.32 7.72 3.03
C ALA A 74 -1.79 7.71 2.58
N HIS A 75 -2.66 8.47 3.27
CA HIS A 75 -4.04 8.65 2.86
C HIS A 75 -4.14 9.40 1.52
N LEU A 76 -3.36 10.47 1.33
CA LEU A 76 -3.28 11.19 0.06
C LEU A 76 -2.84 10.29 -1.10
N LEU A 77 -1.82 9.45 -0.90
CA LEU A 77 -1.37 8.46 -1.87
C LEU A 77 -2.50 7.50 -2.26
N GLN A 78 -3.25 6.99 -1.28
CA GLN A 78 -4.39 6.12 -1.53
C GLN A 78 -5.49 6.83 -2.33
N CYS A 79 -5.87 8.05 -1.94
CA CYS A 79 -6.89 8.83 -2.63
C CYS A 79 -6.46 9.12 -4.07
N PHE A 80 -5.25 9.66 -4.25
CA PHE A 80 -4.71 10.04 -5.55
C PHE A 80 -4.55 8.84 -6.50
N HIS A 81 -4.20 7.67 -5.99
CA HIS A 81 -4.15 6.41 -6.76
C HIS A 81 -5.50 5.99 -7.33
N CYS A 82 -6.59 6.29 -6.63
CA CYS A 82 -7.96 5.95 -7.07
C CYS A 82 -8.57 6.98 -8.03
N LEU A 83 -7.94 8.14 -8.22
CA LEU A 83 -8.47 9.21 -9.06
C LEU A 83 -8.27 8.94 -10.55
N LYS A 84 -9.21 9.43 -11.36
CA LYS A 84 -9.05 9.49 -12.82
C LYS A 84 -8.06 10.59 -13.18
N LYS A 85 -7.55 10.55 -14.41
CA LYS A 85 -6.56 11.52 -14.91
C LYS A 85 -7.00 12.98 -14.71
N ASP A 86 -8.25 13.31 -15.02
CA ASP A 86 -8.76 14.68 -14.92
C ASP A 86 -8.86 15.15 -13.46
N ASP A 87 -9.31 14.27 -12.56
CA ASP A 87 -9.39 14.58 -11.13
C ASP A 87 -7.99 14.74 -10.51
N ARG A 88 -7.00 13.94 -10.96
CA ARG A 88 -5.60 14.09 -10.54
C ARG A 88 -5.05 15.46 -10.93
N ASN A 89 -5.34 15.94 -12.13
CA ASN A 89 -4.91 17.27 -12.57
C ASN A 89 -5.53 18.37 -11.70
N GLN A 90 -6.81 18.24 -11.33
CA GLN A 90 -7.47 19.21 -10.44
C GLN A 90 -6.84 19.23 -9.04
N VAL A 91 -6.50 18.06 -8.48
CA VAL A 91 -5.83 17.97 -7.17
C VAL A 91 -4.43 18.59 -7.23
N LEU A 92 -3.66 18.33 -8.29
CA LEU A 92 -2.33 18.92 -8.46
C LEU A 92 -2.40 20.45 -8.61
N ASP A 93 -3.30 20.97 -9.45
CA ASP A 93 -3.50 22.42 -9.59
C ASP A 93 -3.85 23.10 -8.26
N LEU A 94 -4.79 22.51 -7.50
CA LEU A 94 -5.17 23.04 -6.20
C LEU A 94 -3.99 23.02 -5.22
N ALA A 95 -3.25 21.90 -5.16
CA ALA A 95 -2.09 21.77 -4.28
C ALA A 95 -0.99 22.78 -4.64
N GLU A 96 -0.69 22.97 -5.93
CA GLU A 96 0.29 23.94 -6.42
C GLU A 96 -0.12 25.37 -6.10
N ARG A 97 -1.40 25.73 -6.29
CA ARG A 97 -1.92 27.06 -5.91
C ARG A 97 -1.78 27.32 -4.41
N LEU A 98 -2.14 26.34 -3.58
CA LEU A 98 -2.06 26.50 -2.12
C LEU A 98 -0.62 26.52 -1.59
N ALA A 99 0.29 25.77 -2.21
CA ALA A 99 1.67 25.62 -1.73
C ALA A 99 2.62 26.70 -2.23
N PHE A 100 2.46 27.16 -3.48
CA PHE A 100 3.47 27.96 -4.17
C PHE A 100 2.97 29.29 -4.75
N SER A 101 1.66 29.50 -4.84
CA SER A 101 1.10 30.78 -5.31
C SER A 101 0.83 31.71 -4.13
N GLN A 102 1.89 32.37 -3.63
CA GLN A 102 1.81 33.60 -2.82
C GLN A 102 2.22 34.80 -3.67
#